data_AF-A0A1G8GKC9-F1
#
_entry.id   AF-A0A1G8GKC9-F1
#
_cell.length_a   1.000
_cell.length_b   1.000
_cell.length_c   1.000
_cell.angle_alpha   90.00
_cell.angle_beta   90.00
_cell.angle_gamma   90.00
#
_symmetry.space_group_name_H-M   'P 1'
#
loop_
_entity.id
_entity.type
_entity.pdbx_description
1 polymer ?
#
loop_
_entity_poly.entity_id
_entity_poly.type
_entity_poly.pdbx_seq_one_letter_code
_entity_poly.pdbx_strand_id
1 'polypeptide(L)'
;MLYFQTLILKKLTSQNEPTVEKAKILALKYLQKCKETRKLTKEDKNGIFIITNLKSVQEEILYRQTLLPENISAKKALGINSFKPSLFKNIMSFTGILGYYNPFTAESQFNSQLPNTLIPFTSAHESSHQLGFAREQEANFIGYLIGINSKNSELRYSTEYFTLKSLLNYIADKDPEFVKNVLRNYSSEMKRDRAYEKAFILKHQGLLDDFFGFTNNIFLKSNQQEGSVTYSYFIDLLLNYEKV
;
A
#
# COMPACT_ATOMS: atom_id res chain seq x y z
N MET A 1 19.25 -7.47 -1.11
CA MET A 1 18.07 -7.82 -0.28
C MET A 1 18.29 -9.21 0.31
N LEU A 2 18.37 -9.35 1.63
CA LEU A 2 18.56 -10.66 2.26
C LEU A 2 17.20 -11.24 2.64
N TYR A 3 16.79 -12.32 1.97
CA TYR A 3 15.59 -13.11 2.28
C TYR A 3 15.69 -13.84 3.63
N PHE A 4 16.87 -13.96 4.20
CA PHE A 4 17.14 -14.70 5.45
C PHE A 4 16.91 -13.88 6.73
N GLN A 5 16.14 -12.79 6.66
CA GLN A 5 15.79 -12.02 7.85
C GLN A 5 14.63 -12.66 8.62
N THR A 6 14.70 -12.58 9.96
CA THR A 6 13.59 -12.93 10.85
C THR A 6 12.34 -12.18 10.45
N LEU A 7 11.26 -12.93 10.23
CA LEU A 7 9.94 -12.41 9.88
C LEU A 7 9.48 -11.34 10.88
N ILE A 8 8.91 -10.24 10.38
CA ILE A 8 8.40 -9.14 11.22
C ILE A 8 7.37 -9.66 12.22
N LEU A 9 6.53 -10.64 11.84
CA LEU A 9 5.54 -11.23 12.75
C LEU A 9 6.16 -11.73 14.07
N LYS A 10 7.36 -12.32 14.01
CA LYS A 10 8.07 -12.81 15.21
C LYS A 10 8.60 -11.69 16.11
N LYS A 11 8.61 -10.44 15.63
CA LYS A 11 9.03 -9.25 16.35
C LYS A 11 7.86 -8.46 16.94
N LEU A 12 6.62 -8.82 16.58
CA LEU A 12 5.42 -8.20 17.12
C LEU A 12 5.09 -8.79 18.50
N THR A 13 4.38 -8.00 19.31
CA THR A 13 3.97 -8.40 20.67
C THR A 13 2.93 -9.51 20.69
N SER A 14 2.23 -9.74 19.58
CA SER A 14 1.25 -10.79 19.40
C SER A 14 1.51 -11.51 18.08
N GLN A 15 1.17 -12.79 18.04
CA GLN A 15 1.25 -13.67 16.87
C GLN A 15 -0.08 -14.43 16.71
N ASN A 16 -1.18 -13.78 17.09
CA ASN A 16 -2.51 -14.36 17.02
C ASN A 16 -2.95 -14.46 15.56
N GLU A 17 -3.76 -15.47 15.26
CA GLU A 17 -4.39 -15.58 13.95
C GLU A 17 -5.31 -14.37 13.68
N PRO A 18 -5.34 -13.88 12.43
CA PRO A 18 -6.19 -12.76 12.05
C PRO A 18 -7.67 -13.15 12.20
N THR A 19 -8.46 -12.31 12.87
CA THR A 19 -9.91 -12.52 12.98
C THR A 19 -10.67 -11.52 12.12
N VAL A 20 -11.78 -11.99 11.52
CA VAL A 20 -12.67 -11.16 10.69
C VAL A 20 -13.29 -10.05 11.53
N GLU A 21 -13.60 -10.32 12.80
CA GLU A 21 -14.16 -9.36 13.75
C GLU A 21 -13.19 -8.19 13.99
N LYS A 22 -11.91 -8.50 14.25
CA LYS A 22 -10.89 -7.47 14.43
C LYS A 22 -10.69 -6.66 13.14
N ALA A 23 -10.68 -7.33 11.98
CA ALA A 23 -10.58 -6.67 10.69
C ALA A 23 -11.76 -5.72 10.43
N LYS A 24 -13.00 -6.10 10.77
CA LYS A 24 -14.19 -5.25 10.64
C LYS A 24 -14.08 -3.99 11.51
N ILE A 25 -13.63 -4.12 12.76
CA ILE A 25 -13.46 -2.97 13.66
C ILE A 25 -12.42 -1.99 13.08
N LEU A 26 -11.27 -2.51 12.64
CA LEU A 26 -10.27 -1.67 11.99
C LEU A 26 -10.76 -1.06 10.68
N ALA A 27 -11.53 -1.79 9.86
CA ALA A 27 -12.08 -1.25 8.62
C ALA A 27 -12.97 -0.03 8.89
N LEU A 28 -13.79 -0.06 9.94
CA LEU A 28 -14.60 1.09 10.34
C LEU A 28 -13.75 2.25 10.87
N LYS A 29 -12.71 1.96 11.66
CA LYS A 29 -11.73 2.97 12.12
C LYS A 29 -11.05 3.65 10.92
N TYR A 30 -10.57 2.87 9.96
CA TYR A 30 -9.90 3.36 8.76
C TYR A 30 -10.84 4.09 7.80
N LEU A 31 -12.11 3.70 7.73
CA LEU A 31 -13.12 4.46 7.00
C LEU A 31 -13.24 5.89 7.55
N GLN A 32 -13.29 6.07 8.87
CA GLN A 32 -13.38 7.41 9.46
C GLN A 32 -12.10 8.21 9.26
N LYS A 33 -10.94 7.61 9.49
CA LYS A 33 -9.64 8.23 9.19
C LYS A 33 -9.54 8.72 7.74
N CYS A 34 -9.91 7.86 6.78
CA CYS A 34 -9.94 8.24 5.36
C CYS A 34 -10.84 9.44 5.10
N LYS A 35 -12.05 9.47 5.69
CA LYS A 35 -12.97 10.61 5.55
C LYS A 35 -12.40 11.90 6.11
N GLU A 36 -11.70 11.83 7.24
CA GLU A 36 -11.07 12.97 7.88
C GLU A 36 -9.87 13.46 7.08
N THR A 37 -8.93 12.57 6.76
CA THR A 37 -7.72 12.94 6.02
C THR A 37 -8.04 13.39 4.59
N ARG A 38 -9.04 12.79 3.91
CA ARG A 38 -9.44 13.21 2.55
C ARG A 38 -9.85 14.68 2.48
N LYS A 39 -10.46 15.23 3.54
CA LYS A 39 -10.82 16.66 3.62
C LYS A 39 -9.62 17.59 3.67
N LEU A 40 -8.46 17.08 4.09
CA LEU A 40 -7.21 17.83 4.21
C LEU A 40 -6.36 17.79 2.93
N THR A 41 -6.84 17.12 1.89
CA THR A 41 -6.14 16.96 0.61
C THR A 41 -6.75 17.84 -0.47
N LYS A 42 -6.02 18.03 -1.57
CA LYS A 42 -6.52 18.76 -2.73
C LYS A 42 -7.13 17.82 -3.76
N GLU A 43 -7.95 18.39 -4.62
CA GLU A 43 -8.61 17.68 -5.70
C GLU A 43 -8.57 18.46 -7.01
N ASP A 44 -8.71 17.74 -8.12
CA ASP A 44 -8.83 18.32 -9.45
C ASP A 44 -10.26 18.88 -9.70
N LYS A 45 -10.49 19.40 -10.90
CA LYS A 45 -11.81 19.91 -11.32
C LYS A 45 -12.94 18.86 -11.30
N ASN A 46 -12.61 17.58 -11.30
CA ASN A 46 -13.56 16.47 -11.22
C ASN A 46 -13.74 15.99 -9.76
N GLY A 47 -13.10 16.66 -8.81
CA GLY A 47 -13.11 16.30 -7.39
C GLY A 47 -12.34 15.02 -7.09
N ILE A 48 -11.36 14.64 -7.92
CA ILE A 48 -10.46 13.49 -7.70
C ILE A 48 -9.23 13.96 -6.94
N PHE A 49 -8.80 13.18 -5.95
CA PHE A 49 -7.58 13.43 -5.19
C PHE A 49 -6.37 13.68 -6.11
N ILE A 50 -5.59 14.72 -5.80
CA ILE A 50 -4.32 15.02 -6.49
C ILE A 50 -3.18 15.21 -5.50
N ILE A 51 -1.98 14.83 -5.93
CA ILE A 51 -0.74 15.14 -5.25
C ILE A 51 -0.32 16.53 -5.69
N THR A 52 -0.18 17.47 -4.76
CA THR A 52 0.24 18.83 -5.04
C THR A 52 1.74 19.00 -5.03
N ASN A 53 2.43 18.23 -4.17
CA ASN A 53 3.87 18.31 -4.02
C ASN A 53 4.46 16.93 -3.73
N LEU A 54 4.82 16.21 -4.80
CA LEU A 54 5.43 14.90 -4.71
C LEU A 54 6.77 14.93 -3.95
N LYS A 55 7.54 16.01 -4.06
CA LYS A 55 8.81 16.16 -3.34
C LYS A 55 8.59 16.18 -1.83
N SER A 56 7.58 16.92 -1.36
CA SER A 56 7.21 16.94 0.07
C SER A 56 6.77 15.56 0.58
N VAL A 57 6.05 14.79 -0.25
CA VAL A 57 5.70 13.40 0.08
C VAL A 57 6.96 12.55 0.24
N GLN A 58 7.92 12.65 -0.68
CA GLN A 58 9.17 11.90 -0.63
C GLN A 58 10.06 12.28 0.56
N GLU A 59 10.19 13.58 0.85
CA GLU A 59 10.93 14.09 2.01
C GLU A 59 10.33 13.58 3.32
N GLU A 60 9.00 13.58 3.41
CA GLU A 60 8.29 13.02 4.55
C GLU A 60 8.50 11.50 4.66
N ILE A 61 8.47 10.75 3.56
CA ILE A 61 8.80 9.31 3.58
C ILE A 61 10.20 9.09 4.18
N LEU A 62 11.21 9.81 3.70
CA LEU A 62 12.59 9.69 4.20
C LEU A 62 12.69 10.05 5.68
N TYR A 63 12.01 11.11 6.12
CA TYR A 63 11.94 11.47 7.53
C TYR A 63 11.30 10.35 8.36
N ARG A 64 10.15 9.84 7.93
CA ARG A 64 9.40 8.79 8.63
C ARG A 64 10.17 7.46 8.71
N GLN A 65 11.03 7.14 7.74
CA GLN A 65 11.94 5.99 7.82
C GLN A 65 12.87 6.05 9.04
N THR A 66 13.31 7.25 9.44
CA THR A 66 14.16 7.43 10.64
C THR A 66 13.42 7.17 11.94
N LEU A 67 12.08 7.15 11.90
CA LEU A 67 11.21 6.99 13.06
C LEU A 67 10.57 5.59 13.15
N LEU A 68 11.04 4.64 12.33
CA LEU A 68 10.55 3.27 12.40
C LEU A 68 10.89 2.67 13.77
N PRO A 69 9.98 1.88 14.38
CA PRO A 69 10.23 1.29 15.69
C PRO A 69 11.46 0.38 15.67
N GLU A 70 12.39 0.58 16.61
CA GLU A 70 13.66 -0.16 16.66
C GLU A 70 13.47 -1.68 16.78
N ASN A 71 12.42 -2.11 17.48
CA ASN A 71 12.06 -3.52 17.62
C ASN A 71 11.63 -4.16 16.28
N ILE A 72 11.18 -3.37 15.31
CA ILE A 72 10.77 -3.84 13.98
C ILE A 72 11.96 -3.73 13.02
N SER A 73 12.62 -2.57 13.00
CA SER A 73 13.72 -2.25 12.10
C SER A 73 14.91 -1.64 12.86
N ALA A 74 15.99 -2.41 12.98
CA ALA A 74 17.30 -1.90 13.39
C ALA A 74 18.10 -1.29 12.21
N LYS A 75 17.47 -1.12 11.04
CA LYS A 75 18.15 -0.67 9.81
C LYS A 75 18.26 0.84 9.78
N LYS A 76 19.44 1.34 9.42
CA LYS A 76 19.69 2.78 9.30
C LYS A 76 19.08 3.33 8.01
N ALA A 77 18.22 4.33 8.13
CA ALA A 77 17.74 5.09 6.98
C ALA A 77 18.91 5.88 6.36
N LEU A 78 19.09 5.75 5.04
CA LEU A 78 20.18 6.42 4.32
C LEU A 78 19.90 7.92 4.10
N GLY A 79 18.62 8.33 4.14
CA GLY A 79 18.21 9.72 3.90
C GLY A 79 18.41 10.20 2.46
N ILE A 80 18.72 9.30 1.53
CA ILE A 80 18.95 9.61 0.12
C ILE A 80 17.62 9.59 -0.62
N ASN A 81 17.23 10.73 -1.21
CA ASN A 81 16.09 10.78 -2.12
C ASN A 81 16.47 10.13 -3.46
N SER A 82 16.07 8.87 -3.65
CA SER A 82 16.24 8.12 -4.89
C SER A 82 14.91 7.61 -5.43
N PHE A 83 13.86 8.43 -5.31
CA PHE A 83 12.55 8.15 -5.90
C PHE A 83 12.51 8.61 -7.35
N LYS A 84 12.24 7.72 -8.30
CA LYS A 84 12.21 8.06 -9.73
C LYS A 84 10.95 7.57 -10.43
N PRO A 85 10.35 8.38 -11.31
CA PRO A 85 9.38 7.85 -12.27
C PRO A 85 10.04 6.77 -13.13
N SER A 86 9.41 5.60 -13.23
CA SER A 86 9.91 4.52 -14.08
C SER A 86 9.85 4.89 -15.55
N LEU A 87 10.92 4.55 -16.29
CA LEU A 87 10.96 4.65 -17.75
C LEU A 87 9.99 3.64 -18.41
N PHE A 88 9.68 2.55 -17.69
CA PHE A 88 8.79 1.47 -18.16
C PHE A 88 7.34 1.66 -17.71
N LYS A 89 6.94 2.86 -17.29
CA LYS A 89 5.59 3.18 -16.77
C LYS A 89 4.43 2.65 -17.64
N ASN A 90 4.56 2.72 -18.96
CA ASN A 90 3.54 2.21 -19.88
C ASN A 90 3.37 0.69 -19.71
N ILE A 91 4.46 -0.07 -19.71
CA ILE A 91 4.44 -1.53 -19.52
C ILE A 91 3.91 -1.86 -18.13
N MET A 92 4.37 -1.14 -17.10
CA MET A 92 3.92 -1.32 -15.71
C MET A 92 2.40 -1.14 -15.56
N SER A 93 1.82 -0.13 -16.22
CA SER A 93 0.37 0.09 -16.21
C SER A 93 -0.40 -1.12 -16.73
N PHE A 94 0.14 -1.83 -17.74
CA PHE A 94 -0.47 -3.02 -18.33
C PHE A 94 -0.14 -4.33 -17.61
N THR A 95 0.81 -4.37 -16.67
CA THR A 95 1.16 -5.60 -15.94
C THR A 95 0.63 -5.62 -14.51
N GLY A 96 0.10 -4.49 -14.02
CA GLY A 96 -0.33 -4.33 -12.63
C GLY A 96 0.81 -4.02 -11.67
N ILE A 97 2.04 -3.84 -12.17
CA ILE A 97 3.19 -3.43 -11.37
C ILE A 97 3.05 -1.94 -11.05
N LEU A 98 2.95 -1.60 -9.77
CA LEU A 98 2.78 -0.21 -9.33
C LEU A 98 4.13 0.52 -9.18
N GLY A 99 5.14 -0.20 -8.75
CA GLY A 99 6.50 0.27 -8.53
C GLY A 99 7.47 -0.91 -8.59
N TYR A 100 8.77 -0.59 -8.57
CA TYR A 100 9.79 -1.58 -8.29
C TYR A 100 11.06 -0.90 -7.75
N TYR A 101 11.78 -1.64 -6.91
CA TYR A 101 13.13 -1.29 -6.49
C TYR A 101 14.16 -1.77 -7.51
N ASN A 102 14.99 -0.87 -8.02
CA ASN A 102 16.09 -1.22 -8.90
C ASN A 102 17.33 -1.62 -8.08
N PRO A 103 17.74 -2.90 -8.06
CA PRO A 103 18.83 -3.36 -7.20
C PRO A 103 20.22 -2.90 -7.67
N PHE A 104 20.36 -2.45 -8.93
CA PHE A 104 21.65 -2.00 -9.47
C PHE A 104 21.91 -0.52 -9.21
N THR A 105 20.86 0.30 -9.19
CA THR A 105 20.94 1.76 -8.97
C THR A 105 20.46 2.18 -7.59
N ALA A 106 19.90 1.25 -6.81
CA ALA A 106 19.23 1.50 -5.53
C ALA A 106 18.09 2.53 -5.62
N GLU A 107 17.44 2.65 -6.78
CA GLU A 107 16.32 3.57 -7.02
C GLU A 107 14.99 2.92 -6.62
N SER A 108 14.15 3.69 -5.92
CA SER A 108 12.74 3.39 -5.71
C SER A 108 11.97 3.94 -6.92
N GLN A 109 11.61 3.06 -7.86
CA GLN A 109 10.92 3.47 -9.07
C GLN A 109 9.41 3.27 -8.94
N PHE A 110 8.62 4.26 -9.35
CA PHE A 110 7.16 4.16 -9.32
C PHE A 110 6.56 4.47 -10.69
N ASN A 111 5.40 3.88 -10.97
CA ASN A 111 4.64 4.19 -12.17
C ASN A 111 3.96 5.56 -12.01
N SER A 112 4.45 6.55 -12.75
CA SER A 112 3.92 7.92 -12.74
C SER A 112 2.55 8.09 -13.41
N GLN A 113 2.01 7.05 -14.05
CA GLN A 113 0.66 7.06 -14.63
C GLN A 113 -0.41 6.61 -13.64
N LEU A 114 -0.03 6.10 -12.47
CA LEU A 114 -0.99 5.63 -11.48
C LEU A 114 -1.92 6.75 -11.03
N PRO A 115 -3.16 6.41 -10.64
CA PRO A 115 -3.98 7.29 -9.83
C PRO A 115 -3.19 7.87 -8.67
N ASN A 116 -3.36 9.18 -8.44
CA ASN A 116 -2.66 9.90 -7.36
C ASN A 116 -2.84 9.22 -6.01
N THR A 117 -3.99 8.60 -5.74
CA THR A 117 -4.29 7.86 -4.50
C THR A 117 -3.34 6.69 -4.23
N LEU A 118 -2.66 6.15 -5.25
CA LEU A 118 -1.74 5.02 -5.13
C LEU A 118 -0.28 5.45 -4.99
N ILE A 119 0.12 6.54 -5.66
CA ILE A 119 1.54 6.94 -5.77
C ILE A 119 2.24 7.13 -4.41
N PRO A 120 1.68 7.81 -3.39
CA PRO A 120 2.38 8.04 -2.13
C PRO A 120 2.65 6.73 -1.36
N PHE A 121 1.65 5.86 -1.23
CA PHE A 121 1.83 4.57 -0.58
C PHE A 121 2.78 3.67 -1.36
N THR A 122 2.66 3.60 -2.69
CA THR A 122 3.61 2.86 -3.53
C THR A 122 5.03 3.38 -3.33
N SER A 123 5.23 4.69 -3.27
CA SER A 123 6.55 5.26 -2.98
C SER A 123 7.06 4.80 -1.61
N ALA A 124 6.24 4.82 -0.56
CA ALA A 124 6.62 4.33 0.76
C ALA A 124 6.97 2.82 0.76
N HIS A 125 6.20 2.00 0.05
CA HIS A 125 6.47 0.57 -0.16
C HIS A 125 7.82 0.34 -0.84
N GLU A 126 8.06 0.96 -1.99
CA GLU A 126 9.32 0.81 -2.73
C GLU A 126 10.52 1.35 -1.93
N SER A 127 10.31 2.39 -1.12
CA SER A 127 11.33 2.87 -0.17
C SER A 127 11.70 1.84 0.91
N SER A 128 10.75 0.97 1.27
CA SER A 128 10.98 -0.11 2.23
C SER A 128 11.90 -1.19 1.65
N HIS A 129 11.82 -1.43 0.34
CA HIS A 129 12.80 -2.26 -0.36
C HIS A 129 14.20 -1.65 -0.37
N GLN A 130 14.33 -0.32 -0.46
CA GLN A 130 15.62 0.38 -0.31
C GLN A 130 16.22 0.18 1.08
N LEU A 131 15.38 0.14 2.13
CA LEU A 131 15.82 -0.23 3.48
C LEU A 131 16.23 -1.71 3.56
N GLY A 132 15.94 -2.54 2.55
CA GLY A 132 16.35 -3.94 2.50
C GLY A 132 15.31 -4.92 3.06
N PHE A 133 14.04 -4.52 3.13
CA PHE A 133 12.92 -5.44 3.34
C PHE A 133 12.59 -6.12 2.01
N ALA A 134 12.88 -7.41 1.91
CA ALA A 134 12.81 -8.11 0.64
C ALA A 134 11.41 -8.60 0.27
N ARG A 135 10.62 -8.98 1.28
CA ARG A 135 9.29 -9.56 1.10
C ARG A 135 8.28 -8.45 0.88
N GLU A 136 7.46 -8.59 -0.16
CA GLU A 136 6.43 -7.61 -0.54
C GLU A 136 5.48 -7.28 0.63
N GLN A 137 5.04 -8.30 1.37
CA GLN A 137 4.08 -8.09 2.46
C GLN A 137 4.72 -7.42 3.70
N GLU A 138 6.02 -7.63 3.92
CA GLU A 138 6.78 -6.88 4.93
C GLU A 138 7.03 -5.44 4.45
N ALA A 139 7.32 -5.23 3.16
CA ALA A 139 7.46 -3.91 2.58
C ALA A 139 6.14 -3.11 2.64
N ASN A 140 4.98 -3.75 2.39
CA ASN A 140 3.65 -3.16 2.61
C ASN A 140 3.49 -2.71 4.07
N PHE A 141 3.92 -3.55 5.02
CA PHE A 141 3.82 -3.24 6.44
C PHE A 141 4.75 -2.09 6.87
N ILE A 142 5.98 -2.04 6.36
CA ILE A 142 6.89 -0.91 6.61
C ILE A 142 6.36 0.38 5.94
N GLY A 143 5.87 0.30 4.71
CA GLY A 143 5.20 1.41 4.03
C GLY A 143 4.00 1.94 4.81
N TYR A 144 3.21 1.04 5.41
CA TYR A 144 2.15 1.38 6.34
C TYR A 144 2.66 2.16 7.56
N LEU A 145 3.70 1.69 8.24
CA LEU A 145 4.29 2.38 9.41
C LEU A 145 4.86 3.77 9.06
N ILE A 146 5.43 3.90 7.85
CA ILE A 146 5.92 5.17 7.32
C ILE A 146 4.76 6.17 7.19
N GLY A 147 3.67 5.77 6.52
CA GLY A 147 2.61 6.68 6.12
C GLY A 147 1.52 6.92 7.16
N ILE A 148 1.19 5.97 8.03
CA ILE A 148 -0.02 6.03 8.87
C ILE A 148 -0.02 7.20 9.87
N ASN A 149 1.15 7.58 10.38
CA ASN A 149 1.34 8.70 11.29
C ASN A 149 2.12 9.85 10.64
N SER A 150 2.11 9.91 9.31
CA SER A 150 2.75 10.99 8.57
C SER A 150 2.06 12.33 8.83
N LYS A 151 2.82 13.43 8.87
CA LYS A 151 2.27 14.79 8.91
C LYS A 151 1.76 15.25 7.54
N ASN A 152 2.29 14.71 6.46
CA ASN A 152 1.82 14.97 5.10
C ASN A 152 0.46 14.30 4.86
N SER A 153 -0.58 15.09 4.59
CA SER A 153 -1.95 14.58 4.43
C SER A 153 -2.13 13.71 3.18
N GLU A 154 -1.36 13.95 2.12
CA GLU A 154 -1.42 13.17 0.87
C GLU A 154 -0.88 11.75 1.09
N LEU A 155 0.27 11.64 1.79
CA LEU A 155 0.85 10.34 2.16
C LEU A 155 -0.05 9.59 3.15
N ARG A 156 -0.53 10.28 4.18
CA ARG A 156 -1.41 9.70 5.19
C ARG A 156 -2.70 9.19 4.58
N TYR A 157 -3.36 9.97 3.73
CA TYR A 157 -4.59 9.55 3.06
C TYR A 157 -4.36 8.32 2.17
N SER A 158 -3.32 8.34 1.32
CA SER A 158 -2.99 7.21 0.44
C SER A 158 -2.74 5.92 1.24
N THR A 159 -2.07 6.03 2.39
CA THR A 159 -1.79 4.90 3.27
C THR A 159 -3.03 4.38 3.97
N GLU A 160 -3.83 5.27 4.59
CA GLU A 160 -5.11 4.92 5.21
C GLU A 160 -6.06 4.25 4.21
N TYR A 161 -6.08 4.76 2.97
CA TYR A 161 -6.95 4.26 1.91
C TYR A 161 -6.47 2.90 1.39
N PHE A 162 -5.16 2.68 1.25
CA PHE A 162 -4.60 1.36 0.98
C PHE A 162 -4.96 0.36 2.09
N THR A 163 -4.77 0.74 3.35
CA THR A 163 -5.08 -0.12 4.51
C THR A 163 -6.56 -0.48 4.55
N LEU A 164 -7.46 0.48 4.31
CA LEU A 164 -8.89 0.22 4.24
C LEU A 164 -9.22 -0.78 3.11
N LYS A 165 -8.68 -0.58 1.91
CA LYS A 165 -8.90 -1.50 0.78
C LYS A 165 -8.41 -2.91 1.10
N SER A 166 -7.23 -3.04 1.69
CA SER A 166 -6.66 -4.33 2.08
C SER A 166 -7.53 -5.06 3.12
N LEU A 167 -8.03 -4.34 4.13
CA LEU A 167 -8.98 -4.91 5.11
C LEU A 167 -10.29 -5.34 4.46
N LEU A 168 -10.86 -4.52 3.56
CA LEU A 168 -12.10 -4.87 2.87
C LEU A 168 -11.94 -6.07 1.94
N ASN A 169 -10.79 -6.19 1.25
CA ASN A 169 -10.50 -7.37 0.43
C ASN A 169 -10.39 -8.63 1.29
N TYR A 170 -9.75 -8.56 2.46
CA TYR A 170 -9.69 -9.67 3.41
C TYR A 170 -11.08 -10.11 3.90
N ILE A 171 -11.99 -9.16 4.13
CA ILE A 171 -13.35 -9.44 4.61
C ILE A 171 -14.28 -9.93 3.49
N ALA A 172 -13.99 -9.60 2.22
CA ALA A 172 -14.91 -9.79 1.10
C ALA A 172 -15.41 -11.23 0.93
N ASP A 173 -14.54 -12.22 1.11
CA ASP A 173 -14.89 -13.64 0.96
C ASP A 173 -15.74 -14.17 2.12
N LYS A 174 -15.69 -13.52 3.28
CA LYS A 174 -16.37 -13.95 4.52
C LYS A 174 -17.65 -13.16 4.80
N ASP A 175 -17.66 -11.88 4.50
CA ASP A 175 -18.82 -10.99 4.71
C ASP A 175 -18.88 -9.89 3.62
N PRO A 176 -19.36 -10.23 2.42
CA PRO A 176 -19.49 -9.28 1.32
C PRO A 176 -20.50 -8.16 1.58
N GLU A 177 -21.54 -8.41 2.39
CA GLU A 177 -22.54 -7.39 2.72
C GLU A 177 -21.96 -6.32 3.66
N PHE A 178 -21.09 -6.69 4.61
CA PHE A 178 -20.31 -5.71 5.38
C PHE A 178 -19.47 -4.82 4.46
N VAL A 179 -18.75 -5.41 3.50
CA VAL A 179 -17.91 -4.64 2.56
C VAL A 179 -18.76 -3.67 1.74
N LYS A 180 -19.90 -4.13 1.23
CA LYS A 180 -20.85 -3.28 0.49
C LYS A 180 -21.40 -2.15 1.35
N ASN A 181 -21.68 -2.40 2.63
CA ASN A 181 -22.10 -1.36 3.57
C ASN A 181 -21.00 -0.30 3.79
N VAL A 182 -19.75 -0.73 3.99
CA VAL A 182 -18.61 0.19 4.13
C VAL A 182 -18.43 1.03 2.87
N LEU A 183 -18.48 0.42 1.68
CA LEU A 183 -18.36 1.13 0.41
C LEU A 183 -19.50 2.13 0.16
N ARG A 184 -20.74 1.82 0.59
CA ARG A 184 -21.86 2.77 0.56
C ARG A 184 -21.60 3.99 1.44
N ASN A 185 -20.93 3.78 2.57
CA ASN A 185 -20.57 4.79 3.54
C ASN A 185 -19.30 5.59 3.19
N TYR A 186 -18.64 5.33 2.06
CA TYR A 186 -17.58 6.21 1.56
C TYR A 186 -18.10 7.63 1.36
N SER A 187 -17.25 8.63 1.61
CA SER A 187 -17.59 10.02 1.29
C SER A 187 -17.76 10.22 -0.22
N SER A 188 -18.31 11.37 -0.64
CA SER A 188 -18.52 11.65 -2.05
C SER A 188 -17.17 11.65 -2.82
N GLU A 189 -16.15 12.21 -2.19
CA GLU A 189 -14.76 12.31 -2.66
C GLU A 189 -14.15 10.92 -2.82
N MET A 190 -14.23 10.08 -1.77
CA MET A 190 -13.71 8.71 -1.81
C MET A 190 -14.39 7.85 -2.88
N LYS A 191 -15.69 8.07 -3.13
CA LYS A 191 -16.42 7.37 -4.20
C LYS A 191 -15.87 7.73 -5.58
N ARG A 192 -15.56 9.02 -5.81
CA ARG A 192 -14.94 9.48 -7.07
C ARG A 192 -13.53 8.93 -7.21
N ASP A 193 -12.72 9.00 -6.16
CA ASP A 193 -11.37 8.42 -6.12
C ASP A 193 -11.39 6.92 -6.48
N ARG A 194 -12.30 6.16 -5.86
CA ARG A 194 -12.49 4.73 -6.15
C ARG A 194 -12.94 4.47 -7.59
N ALA A 195 -13.86 5.27 -8.12
CA ALA A 195 -14.34 5.14 -9.49
C ALA A 195 -13.20 5.40 -10.49
N TYR A 196 -12.36 6.39 -10.21
CA TYR A 196 -11.20 6.72 -11.02
C TYR A 196 -10.13 5.60 -11.00
N GLU A 197 -9.80 5.06 -9.83
CA GLU A 197 -8.91 3.89 -9.72
C GLU A 197 -9.44 2.69 -10.52
N LYS A 198 -10.75 2.41 -10.41
CA LYS A 198 -11.38 1.31 -11.17
C LYS A 198 -11.32 1.54 -12.67
N ALA A 199 -11.63 2.74 -13.13
CA ALA A 199 -11.57 3.09 -14.55
C ALA A 199 -10.13 2.97 -15.09
N PHE A 200 -9.14 3.40 -14.29
CA PHE A 200 -7.73 3.21 -14.61
C PHE A 200 -7.39 1.73 -14.77
N ILE A 201 -7.77 0.88 -13.80
CA ILE A 201 -7.49 -0.56 -13.86
C ILE A 201 -8.15 -1.20 -15.08
N LEU A 202 -9.45 -0.96 -15.31
CA LEU A 202 -10.19 -1.51 -16.46
C LEU A 202 -9.56 -1.11 -17.80
N LYS A 203 -9.15 0.15 -17.94
CA LYS A 203 -8.49 0.67 -19.15
C LYS A 203 -7.18 -0.07 -19.46
N HIS A 204 -6.44 -0.50 -18.45
CA HIS A 204 -5.15 -1.16 -18.63
C HIS A 204 -5.21 -2.69 -18.51
N GLN A 205 -6.31 -3.26 -18.02
CA GLN A 205 -6.56 -4.71 -18.06
C GLN A 205 -6.84 -5.20 -19.49
N GLY A 206 -7.73 -4.52 -20.22
CA GLY A 206 -8.21 -4.97 -21.53
C GLY A 206 -7.19 -4.96 -22.69
N LEU A 207 -5.90 -4.70 -22.43
CA LEU A 207 -4.84 -4.74 -23.44
C LEU A 207 -3.91 -5.96 -23.32
N LEU A 208 -4.00 -6.75 -22.24
CA LEU A 208 -3.13 -7.91 -21.98
C LEU A 208 -3.86 -9.05 -21.24
N ASP A 209 -5.09 -9.38 -21.64
CA ASP A 209 -5.87 -10.46 -21.01
C ASP A 209 -5.14 -11.83 -20.99
N ASP A 210 -4.17 -12.06 -21.89
CA ASP A 210 -3.34 -13.28 -21.91
C ASP A 210 -2.06 -13.22 -21.04
N PHE A 211 -1.58 -12.03 -20.64
CA PHE A 211 -0.30 -11.87 -19.94
C PHE A 211 -0.45 -11.74 -18.41
N PHE A 212 -1.59 -11.23 -17.93
CA PHE A 212 -1.87 -11.06 -16.49
C PHE A 212 -1.91 -12.38 -15.71
N GLY A 213 -2.34 -13.47 -16.37
CA GLY A 213 -2.31 -14.81 -15.79
C GLY A 213 -0.89 -15.31 -15.51
N PHE A 214 0.13 -14.80 -16.22
CA PHE A 214 1.52 -15.22 -16.09
C PHE A 214 2.29 -14.37 -15.07
N THR A 215 2.12 -13.05 -15.07
CA THR A 215 2.81 -12.14 -14.14
C THR A 215 2.28 -12.24 -12.71
N ASN A 216 0.97 -12.40 -12.53
CA ASN A 216 0.38 -12.66 -11.21
C ASN A 216 0.89 -13.99 -10.64
N ASN A 217 1.03 -15.01 -11.49
CA ASN A 217 1.58 -16.31 -11.11
C ASN A 217 3.08 -16.24 -10.77
N ILE A 218 3.87 -15.42 -11.46
CA ILE A 218 5.28 -15.17 -11.11
C ILE A 218 5.41 -14.36 -9.82
N PHE A 219 4.58 -13.34 -9.62
CA PHE A 219 4.52 -12.59 -8.36
C PHE A 219 4.15 -13.50 -7.19
N LEU A 220 3.12 -14.36 -7.33
CA LEU A 220 2.71 -15.32 -6.29
C LEU A 220 3.78 -16.42 -6.07
N LYS A 221 4.34 -17.00 -7.14
CA LYS A 221 5.36 -18.07 -7.05
C LYS A 221 6.72 -17.57 -6.54
N SER A 222 7.14 -16.37 -6.91
CA SER A 222 8.39 -15.77 -6.42
C SER A 222 8.30 -15.35 -4.95
N ASN A 223 7.10 -15.28 -4.38
CA ASN A 223 6.85 -14.89 -2.98
C ASN A 223 6.80 -16.09 -1.99
N GLN A 224 7.10 -17.34 -2.42
CA GLN A 224 7.01 -18.54 -1.57
C GLN A 224 5.73 -18.59 -0.70
N GLN A 225 4.59 -18.15 -1.26
CA GLN A 225 3.31 -18.35 -0.61
C GLN A 225 2.93 -19.82 -0.80
N GLU A 226 3.28 -20.67 0.17
CA GLU A 226 2.56 -21.93 0.35
C GLU A 226 1.12 -21.58 0.75
N GLY A 227 0.15 -21.94 -0.09
CA GLY A 227 -1.27 -21.84 0.24
C GLY A 227 -2.08 -20.99 -0.73
N SER A 228 -3.17 -21.57 -1.22
CA SER A 228 -4.21 -20.96 -2.04
C SER A 228 -4.74 -19.63 -1.45
N VAL A 229 -4.75 -18.56 -2.27
CA VAL A 229 -5.66 -17.38 -2.40
C VAL A 229 -6.25 -16.68 -1.14
N THR A 230 -6.11 -17.16 0.09
CA THR A 230 -7.18 -16.87 1.06
C THR A 230 -6.97 -15.60 1.91
N TYR A 231 -5.74 -15.07 2.07
CA TYR A 231 -5.49 -13.75 2.69
C TYR A 231 -4.00 -13.35 2.63
N SER A 232 -3.69 -12.05 2.79
CA SER A 232 -2.33 -11.50 2.69
C SER A 232 -1.62 -11.47 4.06
N TYR A 233 -0.34 -11.90 4.12
CA TYR A 233 0.54 -11.77 5.29
C TYR A 233 0.62 -10.33 5.84
N PHE A 234 0.38 -9.31 5.01
CA PHE A 234 0.26 -7.92 5.48
C PHE A 234 -0.89 -7.75 6.50
N ILE A 235 -2.01 -8.45 6.31
CA ILE A 235 -3.16 -8.41 7.23
C ILE A 235 -2.79 -9.03 8.57
N ASP A 236 -2.02 -10.12 8.58
CA ASP A 236 -1.52 -10.73 9.82
C ASP A 236 -0.67 -9.74 10.61
N LEU A 237 0.25 -9.06 9.93
CA LEU A 237 1.10 -8.03 10.55
C LEU A 237 0.28 -6.84 11.06
N LEU A 238 -0.65 -6.34 10.24
CA LEU A 238 -1.51 -5.20 10.58
C LEU A 238 -2.38 -5.53 11.80
N LEU A 239 -3.03 -6.69 11.81
CA LEU A 239 -3.92 -7.09 12.90
C LEU A 239 -3.15 -7.43 14.17
N ASN A 240 -1.92 -7.92 14.10
CA ASN A 240 -1.09 -8.12 15.30
C ASN A 240 -0.48 -6.81 15.83
N TYR A 241 -0.27 -5.81 14.96
CA TYR A 241 0.27 -4.51 15.33
C TYR A 241 -0.78 -3.54 15.89
N GLU A 242 -1.95 -3.43 15.25
CA GLU A 242 -2.99 -2.49 15.66
C GLU A 242 -3.68 -2.96 16.95
N LYS A 243 -3.76 -2.03 17.90
CA LYS A 243 -4.63 -2.16 19.07
C LYS A 243 -6.04 -1.73 18.68
N VAL A 244 -7.01 -2.54 19.08
CA VAL A 244 -8.45 -2.31 18.91
C VAL A 244 -9.04 -1.91 20.26
#